data_AF-A0A2D4P545-F1
#
_entry.id   AF-A0A2D4P545-F1
#
_cell.length_a   1.000
_cell.length_b   1.000
_cell.length_c   1.000
_cell.angle_alpha   90.00
_cell.angle_beta   90.00
_cell.angle_gamma   90.00
#
_symmetry.space_group_name_H-M   'P 1'
#
loop_
_entity.id
_entity.type
_entity.pdbx_description
1 polymer ?
#
loop_
_entity_poly.entity_id
_entity_poly.type
_entity_poly.pdbx_seq_one_letter_code
_entity_poly.pdbx_strand_id
1 'polypeptide(L)'
;NWNTVGHHCYVSLCAIINYLLRQKLTHVREAQLEATLGTFYAPTRPLSETTVLGYRDQISRYARRFFHHLLRHQRFEKAFLLAVDIGAHDLFMRFQDTKTKKII
;
A
#
# COMPACT_ATOMS: atom_id res chain seq x y z
N ASN A 1 11.38 -10.99 9.61
CA ASN A 1 12.29 -11.21 8.46
C ASN A 1 11.52 -12.01 7.42
N TRP A 2 11.17 -11.39 6.31
CA TRP A 2 10.34 -12.01 5.27
C TRP A 2 10.99 -13.25 4.62
N ASN A 3 12.32 -13.29 4.54
CA ASN A 3 13.04 -14.40 3.90
C ASN A 3 13.04 -15.68 4.77
N THR A 4 12.87 -15.56 6.09
CA THR A 4 12.82 -16.72 7.00
C THR A 4 11.42 -17.04 7.51
N VAL A 5 10.58 -16.02 7.74
CA VAL A 5 9.23 -16.17 8.31
C VAL A 5 8.17 -15.42 7.47
N GLY A 6 8.26 -15.54 6.14
CA GLY A 6 7.41 -14.83 5.19
C GLY A 6 5.91 -14.99 5.45
N HIS A 7 5.45 -16.19 5.79
CA HIS A 7 4.03 -16.44 6.07
C HIS A 7 3.54 -15.69 7.32
N HIS A 8 4.32 -15.71 8.42
CA HIS A 8 3.97 -14.95 9.62
C HIS A 8 3.99 -13.45 9.36
N CYS A 9 5.01 -12.94 8.65
CA CYS A 9 5.06 -11.54 8.24
C CYS A 9 3.84 -11.14 7.41
N TYR A 10 3.42 -11.99 6.48
CA TYR A 10 2.22 -11.79 5.67
C TYR A 10 0.95 -11.73 6.52
N VAL A 11 0.73 -12.70 7.42
CA VAL A 11 -0.45 -12.74 8.28
C VAL A 11 -0.52 -11.49 9.18
N SER A 12 0.61 -11.10 9.79
CA SER A 12 0.70 -9.89 10.61
C SER A 12 0.41 -8.62 9.80
N LEU A 13 1.01 -8.49 8.61
CA LEU A 13 0.76 -7.37 7.70
C LEU A 13 -0.72 -7.27 7.33
N CYS A 14 -1.33 -8.39 6.97
CA CYS A 14 -2.75 -8.45 6.62
C CYS A 14 -3.66 -8.05 7.79
N ALA A 15 -3.36 -8.53 9.01
CA ALA A 15 -4.13 -8.18 10.20
C ALA A 15 -4.07 -6.66 10.48
N ILE A 16 -2.86 -6.09 10.45
CA ILE A 16 -2.64 -4.65 10.71
C ILE A 16 -3.34 -3.81 9.64
N ILE A 17 -3.13 -4.08 8.36
CA ILE A 17 -3.73 -3.30 7.28
C ILE A 17 -5.27 -3.38 7.33
N ASN A 18 -5.84 -4.57 7.50
CA ASN A 18 -7.30 -4.70 7.58
C ASN A 18 -7.89 -3.98 8.79
N TYR A 19 -7.21 -4.00 9.93
CA TYR A 19 -7.63 -3.28 11.11
C TYR A 19 -7.60 -1.76 10.89
N LEU A 20 -6.50 -1.24 10.33
CA LEU A 20 -6.32 0.20 10.09
C LEU A 20 -7.26 0.75 9.01
N LEU A 21 -7.48 0.01 7.92
CA LEU A 21 -8.38 0.44 6.83
C LEU A 21 -9.85 0.52 7.24
N ARG A 22 -10.25 -0.15 8.33
CA ARG A 22 -11.61 -0.04 8.89
C ARG A 22 -11.81 1.24 9.71
N GLN A 23 -10.75 1.94 10.06
CA GLN A 23 -10.80 3.14 10.89
C GLN A 23 -10.71 4.40 10.03
N LYS A 24 -11.09 5.55 10.59
CA LYS A 24 -10.92 6.86 9.94
C LYS A 24 -9.44 7.12 9.68
N LEU A 25 -9.08 7.56 8.47
CA LEU A 25 -7.71 7.90 8.16
C LEU A 25 -7.23 9.12 8.99
N THR A 26 -6.22 8.90 9.83
CA THR A 26 -5.50 9.94 10.57
C THR A 26 -4.03 9.91 10.16
N HIS A 27 -3.28 10.98 10.38
CA HIS A 27 -1.85 11.02 10.05
C HIS A 27 -1.05 9.87 10.68
N VAL A 28 -1.38 9.50 11.92
CA VAL A 28 -0.75 8.36 12.61
C VAL A 28 -1.05 7.04 11.91
N ARG A 29 -2.32 6.81 11.51
CA ARG A 29 -2.74 5.57 10.84
C ARG A 29 -2.17 5.47 9.43
N GLU A 30 -2.07 6.60 8.72
CA GLU A 30 -1.38 6.67 7.43
C GLU A 30 0.08 6.23 7.58
N ALA A 31 0.81 6.81 8.53
CA ALA A 31 2.20 6.45 8.79
C ALA A 31 2.36 4.97 9.17
N GLN A 32 1.42 4.42 9.95
CA GLN A 32 1.41 2.98 10.28
C GLN A 32 1.17 2.09 9.05
N LEU A 33 0.26 2.47 8.15
CA LEU A 33 -0.01 1.75 6.90
C LEU A 33 1.21 1.81 5.96
N GLU A 34 1.81 2.99 5.82
CA GLU A 34 3.04 3.21 5.04
C GLU A 34 4.20 2.39 5.59
N ALA A 35 4.44 2.44 6.91
CA ALA A 35 5.49 1.65 7.55
C ALA A 35 5.26 0.14 7.37
N THR A 36 4.01 -0.31 7.49
CA THR A 36 3.65 -1.73 7.34
C THR A 36 3.92 -2.21 5.91
N LEU A 37 3.45 -1.47 4.90
CA LEU A 37 3.71 -1.78 3.48
C LEU A 37 5.21 -1.63 3.14
N GLY A 38 5.88 -0.66 3.74
CA GLY A 38 7.32 -0.40 3.59
C GLY A 38 8.18 -1.58 4.03
N THR A 39 7.72 -2.41 4.98
CA THR A 39 8.43 -3.64 5.37
C THR A 39 8.62 -4.63 4.21
N PHE A 40 7.82 -4.54 3.14
CA PHE A 40 7.91 -5.38 1.95
C PHE A 40 8.43 -4.62 0.72
N TYR A 41 7.98 -3.38 0.47
CA TYR A 41 8.37 -2.60 -0.71
C TYR A 41 9.73 -1.90 -0.57
N ALA A 42 10.09 -1.45 0.64
CA ALA A 42 11.37 -0.80 0.93
C ALA A 42 12.05 -1.46 2.15
N PRO A 43 12.31 -2.77 2.07
CA PRO A 43 12.84 -3.51 3.21
C PRO A 43 14.30 -3.12 3.45
N THR A 44 14.69 -2.96 4.73
CA THR A 44 16.08 -2.64 5.11
C THR A 44 17.08 -3.71 4.66
N ARG A 45 16.59 -4.93 4.42
CA ARG A 45 17.35 -6.03 3.83
C ARG A 45 16.62 -6.52 2.59
N PRO A 46 17.30 -6.68 1.44
CA PRO A 46 16.66 -7.15 0.22
C PRO A 46 15.97 -8.50 0.43
N LEU A 47 14.76 -8.62 -0.09
CA LEU A 47 14.00 -9.88 -0.07
C LEU A 47 14.53 -10.81 -1.16
N SER A 48 14.45 -12.12 -0.92
CA SER A 48 14.72 -13.10 -1.97
C SER A 48 13.64 -13.02 -3.05
N GLU A 49 14.02 -13.30 -4.30
CA GLU A 49 13.08 -13.31 -5.43
C GLU A 49 11.89 -14.25 -5.18
N THR A 50 12.13 -15.39 -4.53
CA THR A 50 11.09 -16.35 -4.15
C THR A 50 10.04 -15.74 -3.22
N THR A 51 10.47 -14.96 -2.24
CA THR A 51 9.59 -14.27 -1.30
C THR A 51 8.84 -13.13 -1.98
N VAL A 52 9.51 -12.36 -2.84
CA VAL A 52 8.86 -11.30 -3.61
C VAL A 52 7.78 -11.90 -4.51
N LEU A 53 8.10 -12.92 -5.30
CA LEU A 53 7.17 -13.54 -6.23
C LEU A 53 5.96 -14.17 -5.50
N GLY A 54 6.19 -14.79 -4.34
CA GLY A 54 5.12 -15.43 -3.56
C GLY A 54 4.10 -14.46 -2.95
N TYR A 55 4.53 -13.25 -2.57
CA TYR A 55 3.68 -12.31 -1.82
C TYR A 55 3.32 -11.02 -2.56
N ARG A 56 4.05 -10.64 -3.62
CA ARG A 56 3.85 -9.37 -4.34
C ARG A 56 2.42 -9.16 -4.80
N ASP A 57 1.78 -10.16 -5.40
CA ASP A 57 0.41 -10.01 -5.88
C ASP A 57 -0.61 -9.86 -4.75
N GLN A 58 -0.39 -10.56 -3.64
CA GLN A 58 -1.25 -10.47 -2.47
C GLN A 58 -1.10 -9.10 -1.78
N ILE A 59 0.14 -8.64 -1.59
CA ILE A 59 0.45 -7.36 -0.94
C ILE A 59 0.03 -6.17 -1.83
N SER A 60 0.17 -6.27 -3.15
CA SER A 60 -0.27 -5.22 -4.08
C SER A 60 -1.77 -4.99 -4.05
N ARG A 61 -2.59 -6.01 -3.73
CA ARG A 61 -4.04 -5.81 -3.49
C ARG A 61 -4.29 -4.91 -2.29
N TYR A 62 -3.53 -5.07 -1.21
CA TYR A 62 -3.64 -4.22 -0.02
C TYR A 62 -3.14 -2.78 -0.27
N ALA A 63 -2.03 -2.63 -1.00
CA ALA A 63 -1.55 -1.31 -1.43
C ALA A 63 -2.60 -0.57 -2.27
N ARG A 64 -3.27 -1.26 -3.21
CA ARG A 64 -4.39 -0.69 -3.99
C ARG A 64 -5.57 -0.25 -3.12
N ARG A 65 -5.93 -1.04 -2.09
CA ARG A 65 -6.99 -0.63 -1.14
C ARG A 65 -6.59 0.62 -0.36
N PHE A 66 -5.33 0.71 0.07
CA PHE A 66 -4.82 1.90 0.74
C PHE A 66 -4.82 3.12 -0.19
N PHE A 67 -4.41 2.98 -1.45
CA PHE A 67 -4.50 4.03 -2.47
C PHE A 67 -5.92 4.60 -2.59
N HIS A 68 -6.94 3.74 -2.70
CA HIS A 68 -8.33 4.19 -2.75
C HIS A 68 -8.77 4.89 -1.46
N HIS A 69 -8.27 4.43 -0.33
CA HIS A 69 -8.54 5.07 0.96
C HIS A 69 -7.94 6.49 1.01
N LEU A 70 -6.71 6.67 0.52
CA LEU A 70 -6.07 7.99 0.38
C LEU A 70 -6.86 8.93 -0.53
N LEU A 71 -7.33 8.45 -1.68
CA LEU A 71 -8.16 9.25 -2.61
C LEU A 71 -9.46 9.73 -1.96
N ARG A 72 -10.14 8.86 -1.21
CA ARG A 72 -11.37 9.21 -0.47
C ARG A 72 -11.12 10.34 0.54
N HIS A 73 -9.94 10.35 1.16
CA HIS A 73 -9.52 11.35 2.15
C HIS A 73 -8.77 12.55 1.55
N GLN A 74 -8.76 12.70 0.22
CA GLN A 74 -8.09 13.81 -0.50
C GLN A 74 -6.57 13.88 -0.28
N ARG A 75 -5.93 12.76 0.08
CA ARG A 75 -4.47 12.65 0.24
C ARG A 75 -3.81 12.36 -1.10
N PHE A 76 -3.97 13.26 -2.05
CA PHE A 76 -3.58 13.03 -3.44
C PHE A 76 -2.07 12.85 -3.63
N GLU A 77 -1.26 13.64 -2.94
CA GLU A 77 0.21 13.54 -3.03
C GLU A 77 0.70 12.17 -2.58
N LYS A 78 0.25 11.70 -1.41
CA LYS A 78 0.57 10.37 -0.91
C LYS A 78 0.04 9.25 -1.80
N ALA A 79 -1.18 9.39 -2.33
CA ALA A 79 -1.74 8.42 -3.26
C ALA A 79 -0.87 8.32 -4.52
N PHE A 80 -0.41 9.47 -5.03
CA PHE A 80 0.48 9.53 -6.19
C PHE A 80 1.82 8.84 -5.91
N LEU A 81 2.50 9.17 -4.81
CA LEU A 81 3.76 8.53 -4.41
C LEU A 81 3.59 7.00 -4.28
N LEU A 82 2.52 6.56 -3.61
CA LEU A 82 2.22 5.13 -3.48
C LEU A 82 2.03 4.45 -4.84
N ALA A 83 1.37 5.11 -5.80
CA ALA A 83 1.16 4.57 -7.15
C ALA A 83 2.46 4.44 -7.94
N VAL A 84 3.39 5.40 -7.76
CA VAL A 84 4.75 5.34 -8.31
C VAL A 84 5.50 4.15 -7.71
N ASP A 85 5.51 4.02 -6.38
CA ASP A 85 6.28 3.00 -5.66
C ASP A 85 5.83 1.56 -6.01
N ILE A 86 4.54 1.35 -6.23
CA ILE A 86 4.02 0.03 -6.62
C ILE A 86 4.04 -0.21 -8.14
N GLY A 87 4.47 0.78 -8.94
CA GLY A 87 4.61 0.67 -10.40
C GLY A 87 3.31 0.41 -11.16
N ALA A 88 2.17 0.69 -10.53
CA ALA A 88 0.84 0.36 -11.06
C ALA A 88 0.35 1.47 -12.00
N HIS A 89 0.71 1.35 -13.27
CA HIS A 89 0.36 2.30 -14.34
C HIS A 89 -1.16 2.54 -14.45
N ASP A 90 -1.98 1.53 -14.14
CA ASP A 90 -3.44 1.61 -14.09
C ASP A 90 -3.97 2.57 -13.00
N LEU A 91 -3.23 2.76 -11.91
CA LEU A 91 -3.60 3.69 -10.85
C LEU A 91 -3.39 5.15 -11.23
N PHE A 92 -2.43 5.44 -12.10
CA PHE A 92 -2.24 6.80 -12.64
C PHE A 92 -3.44 7.24 -13.47
N MET A 93 -4.00 6.34 -14.27
CA MET A 93 -5.23 6.60 -15.03
C MET A 93 -6.41 6.92 -14.09
N ARG A 94 -6.56 6.18 -12.98
CA ARG A 94 -7.60 6.46 -11.96
C ARG A 94 -7.36 7.77 -11.21
N PHE A 95 -6.11 8.15 -10.96
CA PHE A 95 -5.78 9.42 -10.33
C PHE A 95 -6.22 10.61 -11.19
N GLN A 96 -5.97 10.55 -12.51
CA GLN A 96 -6.40 11.59 -13.46
C GLN A 96 -7.93 11.72 -13.48
N ASP A 97 -8.68 10.62 -13.60
CA ASP A 97 -10.16 10.64 -13.59
C ASP A 97 -10.73 11.24 -12.28
N THR A 98 -10.10 10.93 -11.14
CA THR A 98 -10.55 11.44 -9.83
C THR A 98 -10.27 12.94 -9.66
N LYS A 99 -9.16 13.45 -10.21
CA LYS A 99 -8.85 14.89 -10.19
C LYS A 99 -9.77 15.67 -11.13
N THR A 100 -10.02 15.17 -12.34
CA THR A 100 -10.88 15.84 -13.33
C THR A 100 -12.31 16.00 -12.82
N LYS A 101 -12.86 14.99 -12.13
CA LYS A 101 -14.23 15.04 -11.57
C LYS A 101 -14.41 15.95 -10.35
N LYS A 102 -13.32 16.47 -9.75
CA LYS A 102 -13.38 17.40 -8.60
C LYS A 102 -13.11 18.85 -8.98
N ILE A 103 -12.84 19.12 -10.26
CA ILE A 103 -12.58 20.46 -10.80
C ILE A 103 -13.81 20.99 -11.58
N ILE A 104 -14.90 20.22 -11.63
CA ILE A 104 -16.18 20.61 -12.22
C ILE A 104 -17.24 20.63 -11.13
#